data_AF-A0A6N6KLZ0-F1
#
_entry.id   AF-A0A6N6KLZ0-F1
#
_cell.length_a   1.000
_cell.length_b   1.000
_cell.length_c   1.000
_cell.angle_alpha   90.00
_cell.angle_beta   90.00
_cell.angle_gamma   90.00
#
_symmetry.space_group_name_H-M   'P 1'
#
loop_
_entity.id
_entity.type
_entity.pdbx_description
1 polymer ?
#
loop_
_entity_poly.entity_id
_entity_poly.type
_entity_poly.pdbx_seq_one_letter_code
_entity_poly.pdbx_strand_id
1 'polypeptide(L)'
;MKFVSEKIIDEIVGHLEKNQNKLESIVESLHEEQPAFFGYIFSDNLKILHQEEREFVLFLLITVMLASEKVNGEFPAIDVKVFEQAEEKNWTLLEGSGAKSFRDRLDVFFENTPQEDLLAFVEDALSDSEDGLATKEGREVVFVFLKSVVDCLQNVQ
;
A
#
# COMPACT_ATOMS: atom_id res chain seq x y z
N MET A 1 -8.24 -12.10 -6.48
CA MET A 1 -7.68 -11.11 -7.43
C MET A 1 -6.68 -11.79 -8.39
N LYS A 2 -6.69 -11.47 -9.69
CA LYS A 2 -5.69 -11.86 -10.69
C LYS A 2 -4.36 -11.14 -10.43
N PHE A 3 -3.24 -11.75 -10.83
CA PHE A 3 -1.90 -11.21 -10.67
C PHE A 3 -1.71 -9.87 -11.39
N VAL A 4 -1.19 -8.88 -10.67
CA VAL A 4 -0.80 -7.57 -11.19
C VAL A 4 0.71 -7.59 -11.42
N SER A 5 1.15 -7.51 -12.68
CA SER A 5 2.57 -7.56 -13.03
C SER A 5 3.26 -6.20 -12.87
N GLU A 6 4.57 -6.21 -12.63
CA GLU A 6 5.47 -5.04 -12.63
C GLU A 6 5.23 -4.11 -13.83
N LYS A 7 5.10 -4.66 -15.04
CA LYS A 7 4.80 -3.87 -16.25
C LYS A 7 3.54 -3.00 -16.13
N ILE A 8 2.51 -3.50 -15.44
CA ILE A 8 1.27 -2.74 -15.21
C ILE A 8 1.51 -1.64 -14.18
N ILE A 9 2.26 -1.96 -13.12
CA ILE A 9 2.64 -1.00 -12.08
C ILE A 9 3.44 0.15 -12.69
N ASP A 10 4.46 -0.14 -13.49
CA ASP A 10 5.28 0.85 -14.20
C ASP A 10 4.44 1.75 -15.13
N GLU A 11 3.46 1.17 -15.82
CA GLU A 11 2.57 1.93 -16.69
C GLU A 11 1.70 2.91 -15.88
N ILE A 12 1.20 2.48 -14.71
CA ILE A 12 0.44 3.34 -13.80
C ILE A 12 1.32 4.44 -13.23
N VAL A 13 2.50 4.11 -12.71
CA VAL A 13 3.49 5.08 -12.19
C VAL A 13 3.79 6.13 -13.27
N GLY A 14 4.18 5.70 -14.46
CA GLY A 14 4.49 6.61 -15.57
C GLY A 14 3.28 7.42 -16.06
N HIS A 15 2.05 6.94 -15.85
CA HIS A 15 0.84 7.71 -16.11
C HIS A 15 0.60 8.79 -15.04
N LEU A 16 0.76 8.46 -13.75
CA LEU A 16 0.60 9.39 -12.64
C LEU A 16 1.62 10.53 -12.69
N GLU A 17 2.88 10.21 -12.98
CA GLU A 17 3.95 11.21 -13.13
C GLU A 17 3.68 12.21 -14.27
N LYS A 18 3.07 11.77 -15.37
CA LYS A 18 2.74 12.63 -16.51
C LYS A 18 1.47 13.44 -16.32
N ASN A 19 0.60 13.05 -15.38
CA ASN A 19 -0.71 13.64 -15.16
C ASN A 19 -0.88 14.11 -13.71
N GLN A 20 0.14 14.76 -13.14
CA GLN A 20 0.08 15.27 -11.76
C GLN A 20 -1.14 16.16 -11.49
N ASN A 21 -1.62 16.89 -12.49
CA ASN A 21 -2.83 17.72 -12.42
C ASN A 21 -4.14 16.93 -12.24
N LYS A 22 -4.11 15.60 -12.41
CA LYS A 22 -5.26 14.71 -12.17
C LYS A 22 -5.15 13.95 -10.86
N LEU A 23 -4.03 14.05 -10.15
CA LEU A 23 -3.83 13.31 -8.91
C LEU A 23 -4.87 13.70 -7.87
N GLU A 24 -5.15 15.00 -7.73
CA GLU A 24 -6.17 15.52 -6.81
C GLU A 24 -7.56 14.91 -7.09
N SER A 25 -8.00 14.87 -8.36
CA SER A 25 -9.29 14.25 -8.70
C SER A 25 -9.33 12.74 -8.46
N ILE A 26 -8.19 12.05 -8.61
CA ILE A 26 -8.09 10.61 -8.33
C ILE A 26 -8.17 10.38 -6.82
N VAL A 27 -7.48 11.20 -6.02
CA VAL A 27 -7.54 11.16 -4.55
C VAL A 27 -8.97 11.36 -4.07
N GLU A 28 -9.68 12.35 -4.59
CA GLU A 28 -11.08 12.62 -4.23
C GLU A 28 -11.99 11.43 -4.54
N SER A 29 -11.89 10.88 -5.76
CA SER A 29 -12.71 9.74 -6.18
C SER A 29 -12.43 8.51 -5.32
N LEU A 30 -11.16 8.19 -5.10
CA LEU A 30 -10.76 7.03 -4.30
C LEU A 30 -11.14 7.19 -2.82
N HIS A 31 -11.16 8.41 -2.30
CA HIS A 31 -11.61 8.69 -0.94
C HIS A 31 -13.10 8.40 -0.75
N GLU A 32 -13.93 8.73 -1.76
CA GLU A 32 -15.35 8.40 -1.75
C GLU A 32 -15.60 6.89 -1.90
N GLU A 33 -14.81 6.21 -2.74
CA GLU A 33 -14.95 4.78 -3.03
C GLU A 33 -14.37 3.87 -1.94
N GLN A 34 -13.25 4.26 -1.32
CA GLN A 34 -12.51 3.46 -0.33
C GLN A 34 -12.25 4.24 0.97
N PRO A 35 -13.31 4.68 1.68
CA PRO A 35 -13.16 5.52 2.87
C PRO A 35 -12.39 4.86 4.01
N ALA A 36 -12.36 3.51 4.09
CA ALA A 36 -11.62 2.78 5.12
C ALA A 36 -10.11 3.04 5.04
N PHE A 37 -9.53 3.08 3.84
CA PHE A 37 -8.10 3.29 3.65
C PHE A 37 -7.69 4.72 4.03
N PHE A 38 -8.51 5.70 3.66
CA PHE A 38 -8.27 7.11 4.01
C PHE A 38 -8.48 7.37 5.49
N GLY A 39 -9.50 6.74 6.10
CA GLY A 39 -9.70 6.76 7.55
C GLY A 39 -8.45 6.31 8.30
N TYR A 40 -7.74 5.30 7.79
CA TYR A 40 -6.47 4.87 8.35
C TYR A 40 -5.34 5.88 8.15
N ILE A 41 -5.20 6.47 6.94
CA ILE A 41 -4.19 7.52 6.64
C ILE A 41 -4.28 8.69 7.62
N PHE A 42 -5.50 9.07 8.02
CA PHE A 42 -5.74 10.17 8.95
C PHE A 42 -5.90 9.71 10.41
N SER A 43 -5.71 8.43 10.70
CA SER A 43 -5.80 7.86 12.05
C SER A 43 -4.57 8.20 12.90
N ASP A 44 -4.67 7.92 14.19
CA ASP A 44 -3.57 8.10 15.14
C ASP A 44 -2.33 7.25 14.79
N ASN A 45 -2.51 6.10 14.12
CA ASN A 45 -1.41 5.19 13.75
C ASN A 45 -0.45 5.83 12.73
N LEU A 46 -0.95 6.73 11.88
CA LEU A 46 -0.16 7.44 10.87
C LEU A 46 0.13 8.90 11.24
N LYS A 47 -0.18 9.34 12.48
CA LYS A 47 0.27 10.64 13.00
C LYS A 47 1.78 10.76 13.12
N ILE A 48 2.49 9.64 13.15
CA ILE A 48 3.95 9.60 13.10
C ILE A 48 4.50 10.12 11.77
N LEU A 49 3.71 10.02 10.69
CA LEU A 49 4.13 10.48 9.38
C LEU A 49 4.09 12.02 9.28
N HIS A 50 5.12 12.57 8.66
CA HIS A 50 5.16 13.94 8.19
C HIS A 50 4.27 14.14 6.96
N GLN A 51 4.09 15.40 6.55
CA GLN A 51 3.25 15.71 5.39
C GLN A 51 3.76 15.04 4.12
N GLU A 52 5.07 15.12 3.86
CA GLU A 52 5.72 14.52 2.68
C GLU A 52 5.54 13.00 2.66
N GLU A 53 5.67 12.35 3.82
CA GLU A 53 5.39 10.92 3.98
C GLU A 53 3.93 10.57 3.66
N ARG A 54 2.96 11.39 4.07
CA ARG A 54 1.54 11.15 3.74
C ARG A 54 1.27 11.29 2.24
N GLU A 55 1.86 12.29 1.59
CA GLU A 55 1.76 12.48 0.15
C GLU A 55 2.37 11.29 -0.61
N PHE A 56 3.50 10.77 -0.12
CA PHE A 56 4.12 9.57 -0.64
C PHE A 56 3.23 8.33 -0.46
N VAL A 57 2.65 8.13 0.72
CA VAL A 57 1.71 7.04 0.99
C VAL A 57 0.49 7.10 0.08
N LEU A 58 -0.07 8.29 -0.16
CA LEU A 58 -1.18 8.47 -1.08
C LEU A 58 -0.81 8.07 -2.50
N PHE A 59 0.38 8.44 -2.96
CA PHE A 59 0.89 8.03 -4.27
C PHE A 59 1.01 6.50 -4.39
N LEU A 60 1.56 5.84 -3.36
CA LEU A 60 1.68 4.37 -3.34
C LEU A 60 0.30 3.69 -3.31
N LEU A 61 -0.62 4.17 -2.48
CA LEU A 61 -2.00 3.66 -2.40
C LEU A 61 -2.70 3.74 -3.75
N ILE A 62 -2.65 4.91 -4.40
CA ILE A 62 -3.26 5.12 -5.72
C ILE A 62 -2.65 4.19 -6.76
N THR A 63 -1.33 4.01 -6.73
CA THR A 63 -0.64 3.10 -7.65
C THR A 63 -1.12 1.67 -7.47
N VAL A 64 -1.18 1.17 -6.23
CA VAL A 64 -1.68 -0.17 -5.91
C VAL A 64 -3.14 -0.34 -6.35
N MET A 65 -4.00 0.64 -6.06
CA MET A 65 -5.42 0.60 -6.42
C MET A 65 -5.62 0.58 -7.94
N LEU A 66 -5.07 1.56 -8.66
CA LEU A 66 -5.26 1.65 -10.11
C LEU A 66 -4.64 0.48 -10.87
N ALA A 67 -3.48 -0.03 -10.42
CA ALA A 67 -2.87 -1.22 -11.01
C ALA A 67 -3.74 -2.47 -10.78
N SER A 68 -4.31 -2.60 -9.58
CA SER A 68 -5.22 -3.69 -9.25
C SER A 68 -6.51 -3.61 -10.07
N GLU A 69 -7.12 -2.44 -10.17
CA GLU A 69 -8.37 -2.22 -10.91
C GLU A 69 -8.20 -2.41 -12.41
N LYS A 70 -7.06 -2.00 -12.97
CA LYS A 70 -6.76 -2.22 -14.38
C LYS A 70 -6.79 -3.70 -14.78
N VAL A 71 -6.43 -4.58 -13.86
CA VAL A 71 -6.38 -6.04 -14.10
C VAL A 71 -7.68 -6.73 -13.69
N ASN A 72 -8.36 -6.22 -12.68
CA ASN A 72 -9.44 -6.92 -11.98
C ASN A 72 -10.82 -6.26 -12.11
N GLY A 73 -10.88 -5.02 -12.58
CA GLY A 73 -12.06 -4.17 -12.49
C GLY A 73 -12.15 -3.47 -11.13
N GLU A 74 -13.17 -2.63 -10.98
CA GLU A 74 -13.46 -1.90 -9.74
C GLU A 74 -13.74 -2.85 -8.58
N PHE A 75 -13.29 -2.46 -7.38
CA PHE A 75 -13.55 -3.18 -6.14
C PHE A 75 -14.69 -2.50 -5.38
N PRO A 76 -15.56 -3.25 -4.69
CA PRO A 76 -16.50 -2.63 -3.78
C PRO A 76 -15.75 -2.01 -2.59
N ALA A 77 -16.40 -1.07 -1.90
CA ALA A 77 -15.83 -0.44 -0.72
C ALA A 77 -15.47 -1.49 0.35
N ILE A 78 -14.24 -1.41 0.85
CA ILE A 78 -13.79 -2.28 1.95
C ILE A 78 -14.40 -1.80 3.27
N ASP A 79 -14.94 -2.75 4.04
CA ASP A 79 -15.42 -2.47 5.40
C ASP A 79 -14.25 -2.23 6.35
N VAL A 80 -14.38 -1.21 7.21
CA VAL A 80 -13.34 -0.82 8.16
C VAL A 80 -12.86 -1.99 9.02
N LYS A 81 -13.76 -2.87 9.49
CA LYS A 81 -13.38 -4.01 10.33
C LYS A 81 -12.63 -5.08 9.55
N VAL A 82 -12.92 -5.24 8.25
CA VAL A 82 -12.17 -6.15 7.38
C VAL A 82 -10.74 -5.64 7.21
N PHE A 83 -10.60 -4.32 7.00
CA PHE A 83 -9.30 -3.67 6.92
C PHE A 83 -8.50 -3.80 8.23
N GLU A 84 -9.11 -3.47 9.38
CA GLU A 84 -8.47 -3.59 10.70
C GLU A 84 -8.00 -5.03 10.99
N GLN A 85 -8.78 -6.04 10.59
CA GLN A 85 -8.39 -7.45 10.75
C GLN A 85 -7.22 -7.85 9.86
N ALA A 86 -7.12 -7.29 8.65
CA ALA A 86 -5.96 -7.50 7.78
C ALA A 86 -4.72 -6.84 8.37
N GLU A 87 -4.87 -5.61 8.86
CA GLU A 87 -3.81 -4.85 9.52
C GLU A 87 -3.25 -5.57 10.75
N GLU A 88 -4.10 -6.02 11.67
CA GLU A 88 -3.69 -6.73 12.90
C GLU A 88 -2.92 -8.02 12.57
N LYS A 89 -3.37 -8.76 11.55
CA LYS A 89 -2.66 -9.98 11.07
C LYS A 89 -1.28 -9.62 10.52
N ASN A 90 -1.19 -8.57 9.73
CA ASN A 90 0.07 -8.13 9.13
C ASN A 90 1.05 -7.60 10.19
N TRP A 91 0.58 -6.87 11.21
CA TRP A 91 1.41 -6.51 12.36
C TRP A 91 1.94 -7.74 13.10
N THR A 92 1.06 -8.70 13.39
CA THR A 92 1.43 -9.95 14.07
C THR A 92 2.53 -10.70 13.30
N LEU A 93 2.43 -10.76 11.97
CA LEU A 93 3.46 -11.37 11.10
C LEU A 93 4.78 -10.60 11.14
N LEU A 94 4.73 -9.26 11.03
CA LEU A 94 5.92 -8.41 11.03
C LEU A 94 6.68 -8.48 12.37
N GLU A 95 5.96 -8.49 13.49
CA GLU A 95 6.52 -8.63 14.84
C GLU A 95 7.08 -10.04 15.08
N GLY A 96 6.45 -11.06 14.50
CA GLY A 96 6.88 -12.46 14.59
C GLY A 96 8.15 -12.79 13.80
N SER A 97 8.56 -11.96 12.83
CA SER A 97 9.73 -12.22 11.95
C SER A 97 11.04 -12.40 12.72
N GLY A 98 11.25 -11.69 13.82
CA GLY A 98 12.49 -11.73 14.62
C GLY A 98 13.75 -11.21 13.91
N ALA A 99 13.63 -10.73 12.66
CA ALA A 99 14.73 -10.21 11.87
C ALA A 99 15.11 -8.77 12.27
N LYS A 100 16.36 -8.37 11.98
CA LYS A 100 16.91 -7.09 12.44
C LYS A 100 16.82 -5.98 11.40
N SER A 101 16.94 -6.32 10.11
CA SER A 101 16.84 -5.34 9.03
C SER A 101 15.39 -5.28 8.53
N PHE A 102 14.97 -4.13 8.00
CA PHE A 102 13.60 -3.97 7.53
C PHE A 102 13.26 -4.96 6.42
N ARG A 103 14.10 -5.07 5.38
CA ARG A 103 13.90 -6.02 4.27
C ARG A 103 13.76 -7.47 4.74
N ASP A 104 14.67 -7.93 5.61
CA ASP A 104 14.59 -9.31 6.13
C ASP A 104 13.30 -9.55 6.96
N ARG A 105 12.71 -8.50 7.55
CA ARG A 105 11.41 -8.62 8.24
C ARG A 105 10.24 -8.76 7.25
N LEU A 106 10.42 -8.38 5.98
CA LEU A 106 9.39 -8.43 4.95
C LEU A 106 9.32 -9.78 4.24
N ASP A 107 10.38 -10.60 4.25
CA ASP A 107 10.45 -11.92 3.59
C ASP A 107 9.20 -12.78 3.86
N VAL A 108 8.67 -12.74 5.08
CA VAL A 108 7.50 -13.51 5.52
C VAL A 108 6.25 -13.18 4.68
N PHE A 109 6.13 -11.96 4.16
CA PHE A 109 4.99 -11.53 3.35
C PHE A 109 5.08 -11.96 1.89
N PHE A 110 6.27 -12.37 1.43
CA PHE A 110 6.50 -12.92 0.10
C PHE A 110 6.24 -14.43 0.03
N GLU A 111 6.13 -15.10 1.18
CA GLU A 111 5.80 -16.53 1.23
C GLU A 111 4.39 -16.80 0.67
N ASN A 112 4.32 -17.38 -0.53
CA ASN A 112 3.07 -17.76 -1.21
C ASN A 112 2.12 -16.60 -1.53
N THR A 113 2.61 -15.37 -1.61
CA THR A 113 1.79 -14.24 -2.09
C THR A 113 1.54 -14.38 -3.59
N PRO A 114 0.29 -14.30 -4.09
CA PRO A 114 0.01 -14.28 -5.51
C PRO A 114 0.10 -12.85 -6.09
N GLN A 115 0.64 -11.88 -5.35
CA GLN A 115 0.79 -10.48 -5.73
C GLN A 115 2.23 -10.01 -5.43
N GLU A 116 3.20 -10.85 -5.78
CA GLU A 116 4.63 -10.62 -5.54
C GLU A 116 5.09 -9.25 -6.04
N ASP A 117 4.79 -8.89 -7.29
CA ASP A 117 5.23 -7.62 -7.89
C ASP A 117 4.63 -6.39 -7.20
N LEU A 118 3.39 -6.46 -6.68
CA LEU A 118 2.82 -5.34 -5.91
C LEU A 118 3.55 -5.16 -4.58
N LEU A 119 3.91 -6.26 -3.91
CA LEU A 119 4.65 -6.18 -2.65
C LEU A 119 6.09 -5.77 -2.87
N ALA A 120 6.72 -6.25 -3.95
CA ALA A 120 8.06 -5.84 -4.34
C ALA A 120 8.11 -4.33 -4.64
N PHE A 121 7.12 -3.79 -5.37
CA PHE A 121 7.00 -2.35 -5.59
C PHE A 121 6.93 -1.56 -4.28
N VAL A 122 6.10 -2.00 -3.32
CA VAL A 122 5.97 -1.34 -2.02
C VAL A 122 7.25 -1.46 -1.20
N GLU A 123 7.87 -2.66 -1.17
CA GLU A 123 9.15 -2.88 -0.50
C GLU A 123 10.23 -1.97 -1.07
N ASP A 124 10.39 -1.93 -2.40
CA ASP A 124 11.40 -1.15 -3.09
C ASP A 124 11.22 0.34 -2.82
N ALA A 125 9.98 0.84 -2.91
CA ALA A 125 9.65 2.24 -2.62
C ALA A 125 9.98 2.66 -1.18
N LEU A 126 9.94 1.72 -0.23
CA LEU A 126 10.23 1.94 1.20
C LEU A 126 11.67 1.58 1.60
N SER A 127 12.40 0.94 0.69
CA SER A 127 13.72 0.36 0.91
C SER A 127 14.87 1.31 0.59
N ASP A 128 14.59 2.54 0.16
CA ASP A 128 15.61 3.54 -0.12
C ASP A 128 16.25 4.12 1.16
N SER A 129 17.58 4.14 1.15
CA SER A 129 18.50 4.56 2.23
C SER A 129 18.37 6.05 2.62
N GLU A 130 18.92 6.45 3.77
CA GLU A 130 19.07 7.79 4.44
C GLU A 130 18.37 9.07 3.89
N ASP A 131 18.19 9.20 2.58
CA ASP A 131 17.43 10.25 1.86
C ASP A 131 16.03 9.79 1.39
N GLY A 132 15.57 8.59 1.79
CA GLY A 132 14.26 8.06 1.42
C GLY A 132 13.08 8.90 1.95
N LEU A 133 11.95 8.89 1.23
CA LEU A 133 10.76 9.67 1.57
C LEU A 133 10.03 9.17 2.83
N ALA A 134 10.38 8.00 3.36
CA ALA A 134 9.81 7.42 4.57
C ALA A 134 10.87 7.26 5.66
N THR A 135 10.52 7.68 6.87
CA THR A 135 11.33 7.47 8.07
C THR A 135 11.46 5.97 8.39
N LYS A 136 12.45 5.63 9.22
CA LYS A 136 12.69 4.24 9.64
C LYS A 136 11.48 3.62 10.35
N GLU A 137 10.80 4.42 11.15
CA GLU A 137 9.56 4.04 11.84
C GLU A 137 8.37 4.08 10.86
N GLY A 138 8.30 5.09 9.99
CA GLY A 138 7.24 5.24 9.00
C GLY A 138 7.12 4.07 8.02
N ARG A 139 8.24 3.57 7.49
CA ARG A 139 8.22 2.49 6.49
C ARG A 139 7.55 1.20 6.94
N GLU A 140 7.63 0.84 8.22
CA GLU A 140 6.95 -0.36 8.73
C GLU A 140 5.43 -0.15 8.74
N VAL A 141 4.99 1.01 9.21
CA VAL A 141 3.57 1.38 9.22
C VAL A 141 3.02 1.46 7.79
N VAL A 142 3.76 2.06 6.86
CA VAL A 142 3.36 2.18 5.46
C VAL A 142 3.31 0.81 4.76
N PHE A 143 4.30 -0.05 5.00
CA PHE A 143 4.29 -1.40 4.44
C PHE A 143 3.07 -2.19 4.94
N VAL A 144 2.82 -2.21 6.25
CA VAL A 144 1.67 -2.92 6.83
C VAL A 144 0.36 -2.37 6.28
N PHE A 145 0.24 -1.04 6.15
CA PHE A 145 -0.92 -0.41 5.54
C PHE A 145 -1.17 -0.92 4.12
N LEU A 146 -0.19 -0.81 3.23
CA LEU A 146 -0.34 -1.18 1.82
C LEU A 146 -0.49 -2.69 1.63
N LYS A 147 0.20 -3.50 2.44
CA LYS A 147 0.00 -4.95 2.45
C LYS A 147 -1.43 -5.33 2.83
N SER A 148 -2.00 -4.62 3.80
CA SER A 148 -3.38 -4.83 4.25
C SER A 148 -4.40 -4.41 3.20
N VAL A 149 -4.11 -3.35 2.42
CA VAL A 149 -4.89 -2.99 1.23
C VAL A 149 -4.88 -4.15 0.23
N VAL A 150 -3.70 -4.66 -0.14
CA VAL A 150 -3.58 -5.78 -1.09
C VAL A 150 -4.35 -7.02 -0.59
N ASP A 151 -4.25 -7.36 0.70
CA ASP A 151 -5.02 -8.47 1.29
C ASP A 151 -6.53 -8.27 1.19
N CYS A 152 -7.02 -7.05 1.42
CA CYS A 152 -8.44 -6.75 1.30
C CYS A 152 -8.92 -6.94 -0.15
N LEU A 153 -8.18 -6.40 -1.12
CA LEU A 153 -8.52 -6.53 -2.54
C LEU A 153 -8.48 -7.99 -3.02
N GLN A 154 -7.62 -8.82 -2.44
CA GLN A 154 -7.54 -10.23 -2.78
C GLN A 154 -8.74 -11.04 -2.30
N ASN A 155 -9.29 -10.69 -1.13
CA ASN A 155 -10.34 -11.45 -0.44
C ASN A 155 -11.76 -10.97 -0.77
N VAL A 156 -11.90 -9.84 -1.46
CA VAL A 156 -13.18 -9.32 -1.94
C VAL A 156 -13.39 -9.78 -3.39
N GLN A 157 -13.97 -10.98 -3.55
CA GLN A 157 -14.47 -11.51 -4.83
C GLN A 157 -15.80 -12.23 -4.64
#